data_AF-A0A497CMV0-F1
#
_entry.id   AF-A0A497CMV0-F1
#
_cell.length_a   1.000
_cell.length_b   1.000
_cell.length_c   1.000
_cell.angle_alpha   90.00
_cell.angle_beta   90.00
_cell.angle_gamma   90.00
#
_symmetry.space_group_name_H-M   'P 1'
#
loop_
_entity.id
_entity.type
_entity.pdbx_description
1 polymer ?
#
loop_
_entity_poly.entity_id
_entity_poly.type
_entity_poly.pdbx_seq_one_letter_code
_entity_poly.pdbx_strand_id
1 'polypeptide(L)' 'MDTMQILAINPGSTSTKIAVFDGTTPVFIQTIRHTAEELAPFKVITEQFQFRKDLILHQLKEANIQPEA' A
#
# COMPACT_ATOMS: atom_id res chain seq x y z
N MET A 1 14.47 22.42 2.88
CA MET A 1 15.20 21.19 2.49
C MET A 1 14.13 20.26 1.99
N ASP A 2 14.21 19.82 0.73
CA ASP A 2 13.29 18.83 0.20
C ASP A 2 13.49 17.54 1.00
N THR A 3 12.49 17.15 1.78
CA THR A 3 12.51 15.90 2.54
C THR A 3 12.14 14.78 1.58
N MET A 4 13.09 13.90 1.29
CA MET A 4 12.85 12.73 0.44
C MET A 4 11.97 11.75 1.20
N GLN A 5 10.72 11.60 0.75
CA GLN A 5 9.80 10.61 1.29
C GLN A 5 9.93 9.28 0.56
N ILE A 6 9.92 8.18 1.31
CA ILE A 6 10.04 6.82 0.78
C ILE A 6 8.76 6.06 1.08
N LEU A 7 8.07 5.58 0.04
CA LEU A 7 6.95 4.65 0.17
C LEU A 7 7.45 3.20 0.09
N ALA A 8 7.39 2.49 1.21
CA ALA A 8 7.66 1.05 1.28
C ALA A 8 6.35 0.26 1.12
N ILE A 9 6.32 -0.72 0.22
CA ILE A 9 5.16 -1.58 -0.05
C ILE A 9 5.58 -3.05 0.09
N ASN A 10 4.90 -3.79 0.95
CA ASN A 10 5.14 -5.21 1.19
C ASN A 10 3.82 -6.01 1.04
N PRO A 11 3.54 -6.56 -0.14
CA PRO A 11 2.39 -7.42 -0.36
C PRO A 11 2.64 -8.84 0.19
N GLY A 12 1.84 -9.26 1.16
CA GLY A 12 1.76 -10.65 1.64
C GLY A 12 0.53 -11.38 1.08
N SER A 13 0.38 -12.66 1.44
CA SER A 13 -0.75 -13.50 0.96
C SER A 13 -2.11 -12.90 1.29
N THR A 14 -2.34 -12.55 2.56
CA THR A 14 -3.63 -12.05 3.08
C THR A 14 -3.59 -10.59 3.53
N SER A 15 -2.49 -9.89 3.27
CA SER A 15 -2.36 -8.47 3.64
C SER A 15 -1.42 -7.71 2.72
N THR A 16 -1.43 -6.40 2.81
CA THR A 16 -0.43 -5.51 2.22
C THR A 16 -0.05 -4.48 3.26
N LYS A 17 1.23 -4.45 3.61
CA LYS A 17 1.78 -3.47 4.55
C LYS A 17 2.37 -2.34 3.75
N ILE A 18 2.03 -1.12 4.13
CA ILE A 18 2.61 0.09 3.57
C ILE A 18 3.14 0.99 4.67
N ALA A 19 4.20 1.71 4.35
CA ALA A 19 4.74 2.74 5.23
C ALA A 19 5.35 3.86 4.40
N VAL A 20 5.18 5.11 4.86
CA VAL A 20 5.87 6.28 4.32
C VAL A 20 6.89 6.73 5.35
N PHE A 21 8.12 6.91 4.90
CA PHE A 21 9.24 7.35 5.73
C PHE A 21 9.71 8.73 5.28
N ASP A 22 10.08 9.57 6.23
CA ASP A 22 10.94 10.74 6.03
C ASP A 22 12.35 10.35 6.52
N GLY A 23 13.25 10.07 5.57
CA GLY A 23 14.53 9.43 5.86
C GLY A 23 14.33 8.05 6.52
N THR A 24 14.71 7.92 7.79
CA THR A 24 14.54 6.69 8.60
C THR A 24 13.33 6.74 9.53
N THR A 25 12.61 7.86 9.57
CA THR A 25 11.49 8.07 10.48
C THR A 25 10.18 7.69 9.80
N PRO A 26 9.41 6.70 10.32
CA PRO A 26 8.10 6.40 9.76
C PRO A 26 7.11 7.52 10.11
N VAL A 27 6.48 8.10 9.09
CA VAL A 27 5.45 9.14 9.23
C VAL A 27 4.04 8.59 8.99
N PHE A 28 3.92 7.44 8.32
CA PHE A 28 2.67 6.71 8.14
C PHE A 28 2.96 5.22 8.07
N ILE A 29 2.15 4.39 8.74
CA ILE A 29 2.22 2.93 8.68
C ILE A 29 0.79 2.41 8.63
N GLN A 30 0.49 1.54 7.67
CA GLN A 30 -0.82 0.92 7.53
C GLN A 30 -0.69 -0.55 7.14
N THR A 31 -1.58 -1.38 7.68
CA THR A 31 -1.79 -2.76 7.21
C THR A 31 -3.17 -2.84 6.58
N ILE A 32 -3.22 -3.13 5.28
CA ILE A 32 -4.43 -3.45 4.55
C ILE A 32 -4.63 -4.97 4.64
N ARG A 33 -5.76 -5.42 5.16
CA ARG A 33 -6.10 -6.85 5.25
C ARG A 33 -7.03 -7.19 4.10
N HIS A 34 -6.83 -8.37 3.53
CA HIS A 34 -7.65 -8.89 2.44
C HIS A 34 -8.40 -10.11 2.96
N THR A 35 -9.71 -10.14 2.80
CA THR A 35 -10.51 -11.31 3.16
C THR A 35 -10.40 -12.40 2.09
N ALA A 36 -10.83 -13.62 2.42
CA ALA A 36 -10.87 -14.69 1.44
C ALA A 36 -11.84 -14.37 0.29
N GLU A 37 -12.95 -13.71 0.60
CA GLU A 37 -13.99 -13.31 -0.35
C GLU A 37 -13.48 -12.25 -1.33
N GLU A 38 -12.69 -11.29 -0.86
CA GLU A 38 -12.06 -10.27 -1.72
C GLU A 38 -11.02 -10.88 -2.66
N LEU A 39 -10.30 -11.92 -2.21
CA LEU A 39 -9.25 -12.56 -2.98
C LEU A 39 -9.74 -13.69 -3.89
N ALA A 40 -10.89 -14.30 -3.59
CA ALA A 40 -11.48 -15.41 -4.33
C ALA A 40 -11.64 -15.19 -5.85
N PRO A 41 -11.92 -13.96 -6.34
CA PRO A 41 -12.05 -13.72 -7.78
C PRO A 41 -10.74 -13.85 -8.57
N PHE A 42 -9.58 -13.78 -7.92
CA PHE A 42 -8.27 -13.78 -8.59
C PHE A 42 -7.69 -15.20 -8.65
N LYS A 43 -7.45 -15.71 -9.86
CA LYS A 43 -6.92 -17.06 -10.09
C LYS A 43 -5.43 -17.17 -9.78
N VAL A 44 -4.69 -16.09 -10.03
CA VAL A 44 -3.25 -16.00 -9.79
C VAL A 44 -2.88 -14.68 -9.12
N ILE A 45 -1.78 -14.66 -8.37
CA ILE A 45 -1.36 -13.49 -7.58
C ILE A 45 -1.17 -12.22 -8.42
N THR A 46 -0.74 -12.36 -9.68
CA THR A 46 -0.51 -11.24 -10.59
C THR A 46 -1.78 -10.51 -10.99
N GLU A 47 -2.93 -11.19 -10.98
CA GLU A 47 -4.24 -10.55 -11.25
C GLU A 47 -4.65 -9.58 -10.14
N GLN A 48 -4.07 -9.72 -8.93
CA GLN A 48 -4.35 -8.84 -7.79
C GLN A 48 -3.64 -7.49 -7.89
N PHE A 49 -2.78 -7.28 -8.88
CA PHE A 49 -1.95 -6.06 -8.99
C PHE A 49 -2.78 -4.78 -8.89
N GLN A 50 -3.80 -4.66 -9.74
CA GLN A 50 -4.61 -3.45 -9.81
C GLN A 50 -5.42 -3.25 -8.52
N PHE A 51 -6.06 -4.32 -8.03
CA PHE A 51 -6.79 -4.33 -6.76
C PHE A 51 -5.93 -3.83 -5.59
N ARG A 52 -4.72 -4.37 -5.43
CA ARG A 52 -3.81 -3.96 -4.35
C ARG A 52 -3.30 -2.54 -4.54
N LYS A 53 -2.98 -2.15 -5.77
CA LYS A 53 -2.56 -0.77 -6.10
C LYS A 53 -3.62 0.24 -5.71
N ASP A 54 -4.88 0.00 -6.07
CA ASP A 54 -5.99 0.92 -5.80
C ASP A 54 -6.23 1.08 -4.30
N LEU A 55 -6.15 -0.01 -3.53
CA LEU A 55 -6.25 0.06 -2.07
C LEU A 55 -5.10 0.85 -1.44
N ILE A 56 -3.87 0.68 -1.92
CA ILE A 56 -2.71 1.46 -1.44
C ILE A 56 -2.92 2.95 -1.71
N LEU A 57 -3.30 3.31 -2.94
CA LEU A 57 -3.56 4.70 -3.31
C LEU A 57 -4.69 5.32 -2.50
N HIS A 58 -5.76 4.56 -2.24
CA HIS A 58 -6.84 4.98 -1.37
C HIS A 58 -6.34 5.29 0.05
N GLN A 59 -5.57 4.39 0.66
CA GLN A 59 -5.02 4.62 2.01
C GLN A 59 -4.08 5.83 2.08
N LEU A 60 -3.24 6.03 1.06
CA LEU A 60 -2.36 7.22 1.00
C LEU A 60 -3.19 8.51 0.87
N LYS A 61 -4.25 8.49 0.04
CA LYS A 61 -5.16 9.63 -0.11
C LYS A 61 -5.87 9.98 1.19
N GLU A 62 -6.40 8.98 1.93
CA GLU A 62 -7.03 9.20 3.24
C GLU A 62 -6.04 9.80 4.26
N ALA A 63 -4.75 9.47 4.13
CA ALA A 63 -3.67 10.05 4.93
C ALA A 63 -3.17 11.41 4.42
N ASN A 64 -3.77 11.98 3.37
CA ASN A 64 -3.33 13.21 2.68
C ASN A 64 -1.89 13.13 2.11
N ILE A 65 -1.46 11.92 1.72
CA ILE A 65 -0.16 11.66 1.09
C ILE A 65 -0.38 11.45 -0.41
N GLN A 66 0.35 12.21 -1.23
CA GLN A 66 0.31 12.09 -2.69
C GLN A 66 1.65 11.57 -3.20
N PRO A 67 1.71 10.35 -3.76
CA PRO A 67 2.91 9.88 -4.42
C PRO A 67 3.15 10.65 -5.72
N GLU A 68 4.42 10.93 -6.02
CA GLU A 68 4.83 11.49 -7.31
C GLU A 68 4.55 10.48 -8.44
N ALA A 69 4.30 11.00 -9.65
CA ALA A 69 3.90 10.23 -10.84
C ALA A 69 5.10 9.86 -11.72
#